data_AF-A0A970XY61-F1
#
_entry.id   AF-A0A970XY61-F1
#
_cell.length_a   1.000
_cell.length_b   1.000
_cell.length_c   1.000
_cell.angle_alpha   90.00
_cell.angle_beta   90.00
_cell.angle_gamma   90.00
#
_symmetry.space_group_name_H-M   'P 1'
#
loop_
_entity.id
_entity.type
_entity.pdbx_description
1 polymer ?
#
loop_
_entity_poly.entity_id
_entity_poly.type
_entity_poly.pdbx_seq_one_letter_code
_entity_poly.pdbx_strand_id
1 'polypeptide(L)'
;MTDFNGFPSKMSYTAVPNIFINNVLPQIDDIGELKVILHIIEALYNKKGYPRYVSFSELAANASLMSNFKQTEKPLNELEDALKLAMEHKIILGLSTENGDIYFVNTEADRQAASKIKSGEHKVTGIKYAIDNTVSEEEPINIFSLYEENIGILTPMIAEGLKDAIKLYPETWIADAIKEAVKQNVRKLSYITAVLENWAKEGRNDGTYWRYSKKDDPEKYTGGEFGRFVQH
;
A
#
# COMPACT_ATOMS: atom_id res chain seq x y z
N MET A 1 -23.15 19.06 1.50
CA MET A 1 -22.26 17.96 1.93
C MET A 1 -23.13 16.96 2.65
N THR A 2 -23.04 15.68 2.32
CA THR A 2 -23.57 14.62 3.18
C THR A 2 -22.72 14.59 4.43
N ASP A 3 -23.33 14.65 5.61
CA ASP A 3 -22.61 14.67 6.87
C ASP A 3 -21.79 13.38 7.03
N PHE A 4 -20.51 13.54 7.39
CA PHE A 4 -19.63 12.42 7.68
C PHE A 4 -20.02 11.80 9.02
N ASN A 5 -20.60 10.61 8.99
CA ASN A 5 -21.15 9.92 10.17
C ASN A 5 -20.14 8.99 10.87
N GLY A 6 -18.84 9.18 10.60
CA GLY A 6 -17.76 8.34 11.13
C GLY A 6 -17.32 7.23 10.17
N PHE A 7 -16.28 6.51 10.57
CA PHE A 7 -15.69 5.43 9.77
C PHE A 7 -16.46 4.11 9.94
N PRO A 8 -16.74 3.37 8.85
CA PRO A 8 -17.41 2.07 8.93
C PRO A 8 -16.47 0.98 9.47
N SER A 9 -17.05 -0.11 9.98
CA SER A 9 -16.30 -1.24 10.55
C SER A 9 -15.45 -2.01 9.53
N LYS A 10 -15.81 -1.92 8.23
CA LYS A 10 -15.04 -2.46 7.11
C LYS A 10 -14.68 -1.29 6.20
N MET A 11 -13.38 -1.03 6.03
CA MET A 11 -12.87 0.01 5.13
C MET A 11 -11.50 -0.36 4.59
N SER A 12 -11.16 0.21 3.44
CA SER A 12 -9.81 0.14 2.88
C SER A 12 -8.88 1.11 3.62
N TYR A 13 -7.58 0.78 3.63
CA TYR A 13 -6.56 1.58 4.28
C TYR A 13 -5.42 1.84 3.32
N THR A 14 -5.02 3.10 3.24
CA THR A 14 -3.81 3.52 2.55
C THR A 14 -2.70 3.71 3.57
N ALA A 15 -1.58 3.01 3.38
CA ALA A 15 -0.42 3.19 4.24
C ALA A 15 0.27 4.51 3.93
N VAL A 16 0.37 5.39 4.93
CA VAL A 16 1.12 6.65 4.85
C VAL A 16 2.44 6.49 5.61
N PRO A 17 3.60 6.78 5.00
CA PRO A 17 4.89 6.67 5.69
C PRO A 17 4.96 7.55 6.94
N ASN A 18 5.53 7.03 8.03
CA ASN A 18 5.72 7.82 9.27
C ASN A 18 6.57 9.08 9.03
N ILE A 19 7.53 9.04 8.09
CA ILE A 19 8.33 10.21 7.73
C ILE A 19 7.45 11.32 7.11
N PHE A 20 6.40 10.95 6.38
CA PHE A 20 5.44 11.93 5.88
C PHE A 20 4.74 12.62 7.06
N ILE A 21 4.20 11.84 8.01
CA ILE A 21 3.46 12.39 9.16
C ILE A 21 4.35 13.24 10.07
N ASN A 22 5.57 12.79 10.36
CA ASN A 22 6.41 13.42 11.37
C ASN A 22 7.31 14.53 10.83
N ASN A 23 7.69 14.47 9.55
CA ASN A 23 8.68 15.39 8.98
C ASN A 23 8.13 16.23 7.84
N VAL A 24 7.30 15.66 6.98
CA VAL A 24 6.80 16.36 5.77
C VAL A 24 5.56 17.17 6.08
N LEU A 25 4.54 16.55 6.68
CA LEU A 25 3.25 17.16 6.99
C LEU A 25 3.38 18.47 7.78
N PRO A 26 4.27 18.61 8.79
CA PRO A 26 4.43 19.88 9.51
C PRO A 26 5.01 21.04 8.68
N GLN A 27 5.55 20.75 7.49
CA GLN A 27 6.11 21.76 6.57
C GLN A 27 5.12 22.14 5.46
N ILE A 28 3.97 21.47 5.37
CA ILE A 28 2.95 21.76 4.36
C ILE A 28 1.98 22.79 4.94
N ASP A 29 2.01 24.00 4.38
CA ASP A 29 1.09 25.09 4.75
C ASP A 29 -0.16 25.13 3.85
N ASP A 30 -0.07 24.62 2.61
CA ASP A 30 -1.17 24.65 1.67
C ASP A 30 -2.06 23.40 1.76
N ILE A 31 -3.37 23.63 1.84
CA ILE A 31 -4.35 22.55 1.94
C ILE A 31 -4.55 21.81 0.61
N GLY A 32 -4.37 22.50 -0.52
CA GLY A 32 -4.41 21.90 -1.86
C GLY A 32 -3.27 20.90 -2.04
N GLU A 33 -2.06 21.32 -1.69
CA GLU A 33 -0.83 20.51 -1.67
C GLU A 33 -1.04 19.23 -0.84
N LEU A 34 -1.47 19.38 0.41
CA LEU A 34 -1.72 18.24 1.30
C LEU A 34 -2.72 17.25 0.70
N LYS A 35 -3.85 17.75 0.18
CA LYS A 35 -4.90 16.90 -0.41
C LYS A 35 -4.40 16.18 -1.64
N VAL A 36 -3.64 16.84 -2.51
CA VAL A 36 -3.05 16.24 -3.71
C VAL A 36 -2.08 15.13 -3.31
N ILE A 37 -1.19 15.37 -2.36
CA ILE A 37 -0.22 14.35 -1.92
C ILE A 37 -0.95 13.10 -1.39
N LEU A 38 -1.98 13.28 -0.55
CA LEU A 38 -2.74 12.15 -0.02
C LEU A 38 -3.43 11.33 -1.12
N HIS A 39 -4.04 11.99 -2.11
CA HIS A 39 -4.65 11.30 -3.25
C HIS A 39 -3.61 10.62 -4.15
N ILE A 40 -2.42 11.19 -4.31
CA ILE A 40 -1.32 10.53 -5.02
C ILE A 40 -0.88 9.27 -4.27
N ILE A 41 -0.69 9.35 -2.94
CA ILE A 41 -0.31 8.19 -2.12
C ILE A 41 -1.38 7.09 -2.21
N GLU A 42 -2.66 7.45 -2.11
CA GLU A 42 -3.79 6.53 -2.29
C GLU A 42 -3.78 5.86 -3.67
N ALA A 43 -3.70 6.67 -4.74
CA ALA A 43 -3.72 6.17 -6.11
C ALA A 43 -2.56 5.20 -6.37
N LEU A 44 -1.36 5.51 -5.86
CA LEU A 44 -0.19 4.65 -6.03
C LEU A 44 -0.23 3.40 -5.16
N TYR A 45 -0.85 3.47 -3.97
CA TYR A 45 -1.03 2.33 -3.08
C TYR A 45 -1.87 1.23 -3.73
N ASN A 46 -2.90 1.62 -4.48
CA ASN A 46 -3.80 0.70 -5.18
C ASN A 46 -3.23 0.16 -6.50
N LYS A 47 -2.14 0.74 -7.02
CA LYS A 47 -1.50 0.27 -8.25
C LYS A 47 -0.59 -0.92 -8.01
N LYS A 48 -0.66 -1.90 -8.91
CA LYS A 48 0.24 -3.06 -8.98
C LYS A 48 1.33 -2.83 -10.02
N GLY A 49 2.48 -3.49 -9.82
CA GLY A 49 3.61 -3.42 -10.74
C GLY A 49 4.62 -2.33 -10.39
N TYR A 50 5.67 -2.22 -11.20
CA TYR A 50 6.74 -1.24 -11.04
C TYR A 50 7.24 -0.77 -12.41
N PRO A 51 7.46 0.54 -12.62
CA PRO A 51 7.27 1.61 -11.64
C PRO A 51 5.80 2.04 -11.51
N ARG A 52 5.43 2.55 -10.33
CA ARG A 52 4.09 3.06 -10.04
C ARG A 52 4.06 4.56 -10.24
N TYR A 53 3.15 5.04 -11.08
CA TYR A 53 2.95 6.46 -11.33
C TYR A 53 1.46 6.79 -11.41
N VAL A 54 1.11 8.06 -11.23
CA VAL A 54 -0.23 8.60 -11.49
C VAL A 54 -0.12 9.68 -12.55
N SER A 55 -1.03 9.71 -13.53
CA SER A 55 -1.00 10.75 -14.56
C SER A 55 -1.77 12.01 -14.13
N PHE A 56 -1.46 13.15 -14.75
CA PHE A 56 -2.28 14.36 -14.58
C PHE A 56 -3.75 14.11 -14.93
N SER A 57 -4.01 13.37 -16.00
CA SER A 57 -5.37 13.01 -16.42
C SER A 57 -6.12 12.16 -15.39
N GLU A 58 -5.45 11.23 -14.71
CA GLU A 58 -6.05 10.44 -13.63
C GLU A 58 -6.41 11.32 -12.42
N LEU A 59 -5.52 12.24 -12.03
CA LEU A 59 -5.80 13.18 -10.93
C LEU A 59 -6.95 14.14 -11.27
N ALA A 60 -6.95 14.69 -12.49
CA ALA A 60 -8.01 15.58 -12.99
C ALA A 60 -9.36 14.88 -13.14
N ALA A 61 -9.38 13.56 -13.38
CA ALA A 61 -10.60 12.77 -13.45
C ALA A 61 -11.15 12.37 -12.07
N ASN A 62 -10.35 12.46 -11.01
CA ASN A 62 -10.77 12.07 -9.67
C ASN A 62 -11.76 13.10 -9.08
N ALA A 63 -13.04 12.73 -9.03
CA ALA A 63 -14.11 13.62 -8.57
C ALA A 63 -13.95 14.02 -7.09
N SER A 64 -13.41 13.14 -6.24
CA SER A 64 -13.16 13.43 -4.82
C SER A 64 -12.09 14.50 -4.68
N LEU A 65 -10.93 14.31 -5.33
CA LEU A 65 -9.84 15.29 -5.35
C LEU A 65 -10.33 16.63 -5.93
N MET A 66 -10.92 16.59 -7.12
CA MET A 66 -11.37 17.78 -7.83
C MET A 66 -12.49 18.53 -7.10
N SER A 67 -13.29 17.85 -6.27
CA SER A 67 -14.29 18.52 -5.43
C SER A 67 -13.69 19.54 -4.46
N ASN A 68 -12.42 19.38 -4.10
CA ASN A 68 -11.69 20.29 -3.22
C ASN A 68 -11.29 21.60 -3.90
N PHE A 69 -11.25 21.62 -5.24
CA PHE A 69 -10.88 22.79 -6.05
C PHE A 69 -12.10 23.49 -6.68
N LYS A 70 -13.32 23.00 -6.41
CA LYS A 70 -14.57 23.49 -7.03
C LYS A 70 -14.99 24.91 -6.65
N GLN A 71 -14.35 25.53 -5.65
CA GLN A 71 -14.69 26.91 -5.24
C GLN A 71 -14.02 27.97 -6.11
N THR A 72 -13.13 27.57 -7.02
CA THR A 72 -12.35 28.47 -7.86
C THR A 72 -12.85 28.44 -9.31
N GLU A 73 -12.74 29.57 -10.02
CA GLU A 73 -13.14 29.67 -11.44
C GLU A 73 -12.35 28.72 -12.37
N LYS A 74 -11.18 28.21 -11.93
CA LYS A 74 -10.28 27.34 -12.70
C LYS A 74 -9.70 26.20 -11.85
N PRO A 75 -10.45 25.12 -11.60
CA PRO A 75 -10.03 24.04 -10.70
C PRO A 75 -8.80 23.25 -11.20
N LEU A 76 -8.54 23.22 -12.51
CA LEU A 76 -7.36 22.56 -13.06
C LEU A 76 -6.06 23.33 -12.75
N ASN A 77 -6.12 24.67 -12.73
CA ASN A 77 -4.95 25.49 -12.40
C ASN A 77 -4.54 25.29 -10.94
N GLU A 78 -5.53 25.19 -10.03
CA GLU A 78 -5.28 24.91 -8.62
C GLU A 78 -4.63 23.52 -8.41
N LEU A 79 -5.07 22.52 -9.16
CA LEU A 79 -4.42 21.21 -9.16
C LEU A 79 -2.96 21.31 -9.64
N GLU A 80 -2.70 22.04 -10.72
CA GLU A 80 -1.33 22.28 -11.21
C GLU A 80 -0.47 22.99 -10.17
N ASP A 81 -1.00 24.01 -9.50
CA ASP A 81 -0.28 24.78 -8.50
C ASP A 81 0.01 23.95 -7.24
N ALA A 82 -0.95 23.15 -6.78
CA ALA A 82 -0.73 22.18 -5.69
C ALA A 82 0.33 21.12 -6.06
N LEU A 83 0.34 20.65 -7.32
CA LEU A 83 1.37 19.74 -7.81
C LEU A 83 2.75 20.40 -7.86
N LYS A 84 2.84 21.68 -8.26
CA LYS A 84 4.10 22.44 -8.23
C LYS A 84 4.65 22.54 -6.80
N LEU A 85 3.83 22.92 -5.83
CA LEU A 85 4.24 22.98 -4.42
C LEU A 85 4.79 21.63 -3.92
N ALA A 86 4.06 20.53 -4.18
CA ALA A 86 4.49 19.20 -3.78
C ALA A 86 5.82 18.76 -4.45
N MET A 87 6.09 19.22 -5.67
CA MET A 87 7.38 19.02 -6.35
C MET A 87 8.50 19.90 -5.77
N GLU A 88 8.21 21.16 -5.43
CA GLU A 88 9.15 22.09 -4.81
C GLU A 88 9.60 21.60 -3.43
N HIS A 89 8.68 21.08 -2.63
CA HIS A 89 8.96 20.40 -1.36
C HIS A 89 9.58 19.01 -1.53
N LYS A 90 9.80 18.56 -2.78
CA LYS A 90 10.45 17.29 -3.12
C LYS A 90 9.73 16.08 -2.53
N ILE A 91 8.41 16.17 -2.33
CA ILE A 91 7.57 15.08 -1.83
C ILE A 91 7.22 14.15 -3.00
N ILE A 92 6.95 14.75 -4.16
CA ILE A 92 6.67 14.06 -5.41
C ILE A 92 7.70 14.41 -6.48
N LEU A 93 7.77 13.59 -7.52
CA LEU A 93 8.56 13.80 -8.74
C LEU A 93 7.61 13.88 -9.93
N GLY A 94 7.74 14.90 -10.77
CA GLY A 94 7.03 15.02 -12.05
C GLY A 94 7.93 14.66 -13.23
N LEU A 95 7.35 13.99 -14.24
CA LEU A 95 8.01 13.70 -15.51
C LEU A 95 7.03 13.89 -16.67
N SER A 96 7.41 14.71 -17.65
CA SER A 96 6.65 14.83 -18.90
C SER A 96 6.99 13.69 -19.85
N THR A 97 5.94 13.02 -20.34
CA THR A 97 6.05 11.93 -21.34
C THR A 97 5.26 12.27 -22.58
N GLU A 98 5.40 11.47 -23.65
CA GLU A 98 4.59 11.62 -24.88
C GLU A 98 3.09 11.53 -24.62
N ASN A 99 2.68 10.83 -23.55
CA ASN A 99 1.27 10.62 -23.19
C ASN A 99 0.79 11.55 -22.06
N GLY A 100 1.55 12.60 -21.76
CA GLY A 100 1.26 13.57 -20.72
C GLY A 100 2.15 13.44 -19.48
N ASP A 101 1.89 14.28 -18.50
CA ASP A 101 2.67 14.35 -17.26
C ASP A 101 2.28 13.23 -16.30
N ILE A 102 3.31 12.62 -15.71
CA ILE A 102 3.18 11.56 -14.71
C ILE A 102 3.93 11.93 -13.44
N TYR A 103 3.42 11.45 -12.31
CA TYR A 103 3.89 11.79 -10.97
C TYR A 103 4.19 10.54 -10.15
N PHE A 104 5.24 10.63 -9.34
CA PHE A 104 5.72 9.58 -8.43
C PHE A 104 5.90 10.16 -7.03
N VAL A 105 5.92 9.30 -6.00
CA VAL A 105 6.49 9.70 -4.69
C VAL A 105 8.01 9.78 -4.83
N ASN A 106 8.66 10.74 -4.17
CA ASN A 106 10.11 10.93 -4.28
C ASN A 106 10.92 9.91 -3.47
N THR A 107 10.82 8.63 -3.80
CA THR A 107 11.66 7.56 -3.25
C THR A 107 12.92 7.36 -4.11
N GLU A 108 13.94 6.70 -3.56
CA GLU A 108 15.15 6.36 -4.34
C GLU A 108 14.83 5.44 -5.52
N ALA A 109 13.94 4.45 -5.33
CA ALA A 109 13.50 3.58 -6.40
C ALA A 109 12.79 4.38 -7.51
N ASP A 110 11.84 5.24 -7.14
CA ASP A 110 11.08 6.05 -8.10
C ASP A 110 11.96 7.05 -8.85
N ARG A 111 12.99 7.62 -8.20
CA ARG A 111 14.01 8.45 -8.90
C ARG A 111 14.72 7.65 -9.98
N GLN A 112 15.18 6.44 -9.67
CA GLN A 112 15.86 5.58 -10.64
C GLN A 112 14.92 5.16 -11.78
N ALA A 113 13.66 4.86 -11.48
CA ALA A 113 12.65 4.57 -12.49
C ALA A 113 12.40 5.77 -13.41
N ALA A 114 12.21 6.97 -12.85
CA ALA A 114 12.02 8.19 -13.62
C ALA A 114 13.22 8.49 -14.52
N SER A 115 14.46 8.28 -14.03
CA SER A 115 15.67 8.41 -14.84
C SER A 115 15.70 7.44 -16.03
N LYS A 116 15.33 6.18 -15.83
CA LYS A 116 15.27 5.15 -16.90
C LYS A 116 14.17 5.42 -17.93
N ILE A 117 13.03 5.97 -17.49
CA ILE A 117 11.97 6.40 -18.40
C ILE A 117 12.46 7.58 -19.24
N LYS A 118 13.13 8.56 -18.60
CA LYS A 118 13.69 9.73 -19.28
C LYS A 118 14.79 9.39 -20.27
N SER A 119 15.60 8.35 -20.01
CA SER A 119 16.63 7.86 -20.94
C SER A 119 16.07 6.97 -22.08
N GLY A 120 14.77 6.66 -22.07
CA GLY A 120 14.12 5.80 -23.07
C GLY A 120 14.42 4.30 -22.89
N GLU A 121 15.13 3.90 -21.85
CA GLU A 121 15.43 2.50 -21.51
C GLU A 121 14.19 1.74 -21.02
N HIS A 122 13.22 2.46 -20.45
CA HIS A 122 11.91 1.93 -20.10
C HIS A 122 10.79 2.70 -20.82
N LYS A 123 10.05 2.00 -21.70
CA LYS A 123 8.75 2.48 -22.16
C LYS A 123 7.78 2.41 -20.98
N VAL A 124 7.01 3.48 -20.78
CA VAL A 124 5.88 3.52 -19.85
C VAL A 124 4.77 2.59 -20.38
N THR A 125 4.95 1.29 -20.23
CA THR A 125 3.93 0.30 -20.58
C THR A 125 2.99 0.14 -19.39
N GLY A 126 2.03 1.05 -19.31
CA GLY A 126 0.97 1.04 -18.29
C GLY A 126 -0.30 1.76 -18.71
N ILE A 127 -0.37 2.29 -19.94
CA ILE A 127 -1.58 2.93 -20.45
C ILE A 127 -2.54 1.83 -20.94
N LYS A 128 -3.19 1.18 -19.99
CA LYS A 128 -4.58 0.82 -20.21
C LYS A 128 -5.36 2.04 -19.77
N TYR A 129 -5.86 2.80 -20.75
CA TYR A 129 -7.00 3.70 -20.56
C TYR A 129 -8.14 2.87 -19.97
N ALA A 130 -8.21 2.77 -18.64
CA ALA A 130 -9.44 2.38 -17.97
C ALA A 130 -10.21 3.68 -17.74
N ILE A 131 -10.81 4.17 -18.82
CA ILE A 131 -12.10 4.84 -18.68
C ILE A 131 -13.03 3.71 -18.25
N ASP A 132 -13.13 3.49 -16.95
CA ASP A 132 -14.25 2.76 -16.41
C ASP A 132 -14.74 3.50 -15.18
N ASN A 133 -15.77 4.30 -15.42
CA ASN A 133 -16.71 4.73 -14.41
C ASN A 133 -17.42 3.48 -13.90
N THR A 134 -16.77 2.71 -13.06
CA THR A 134 -17.43 1.73 -12.21
C THR A 134 -16.86 1.90 -10.81
N VAL A 135 -17.74 2.38 -9.92
CA VAL A 135 -17.64 2.10 -8.49
C VAL A 135 -17.50 0.58 -8.41
N SER A 136 -16.29 0.09 -8.22
CA SER A 136 -16.05 -1.31 -7.89
C SER A 136 -15.74 -1.34 -6.41
N GLU A 137 -16.73 -1.76 -5.63
CA GLU A 137 -16.54 -2.23 -4.28
C GLU A 137 -15.35 -3.20 -4.30
N GLU A 138 -14.25 -2.85 -3.60
CA GLU A 138 -13.10 -3.72 -3.47
C GLU A 138 -13.56 -5.07 -2.91
N GLU A 139 -13.65 -6.10 -3.74
CA GLU A 139 -13.79 -7.46 -3.25
C GLU A 139 -12.57 -7.74 -2.36
N PRO A 140 -12.77 -8.20 -1.11
CA PRO A 140 -11.66 -8.51 -0.21
C PRO A 140 -10.74 -9.55 -0.85
N ILE A 141 -9.42 -9.44 -0.60
CA ILE A 141 -8.45 -10.42 -1.08
C ILE A 141 -8.83 -11.78 -0.52
N ASN A 142 -9.43 -12.63 -1.35
CA ASN A 142 -9.79 -13.97 -0.94
C ASN A 142 -8.54 -14.86 -0.93
N ILE A 143 -7.83 -14.88 0.21
CA ILE A 143 -6.61 -15.67 0.44
C ILE A 143 -6.83 -17.16 0.13
N PHE A 144 -8.04 -17.67 0.37
CA PHE A 144 -8.39 -19.06 0.08
C PHE A 144 -8.42 -19.31 -1.42
N SER A 145 -9.06 -18.43 -2.19
CA SER A 145 -9.05 -18.49 -3.66
C SER A 145 -7.64 -18.37 -4.23
N LEU A 146 -6.84 -17.43 -3.70
CA LEU A 146 -5.46 -17.23 -4.15
C LEU A 146 -4.60 -18.48 -3.93
N TYR A 147 -4.81 -19.19 -2.82
CA TYR A 147 -4.15 -20.47 -2.55
C TYR A 147 -4.64 -21.56 -3.51
N GLU A 148 -5.94 -21.73 -3.70
CA GLU A 148 -6.48 -22.78 -4.59
C GLU A 148 -6.04 -22.62 -6.04
N GLU A 149 -6.07 -21.39 -6.56
CA GLU A 149 -5.72 -21.09 -7.95
C GLU A 149 -4.24 -21.37 -8.25
N ASN A 150 -3.35 -21.22 -7.27
CA ASN A 150 -1.91 -21.19 -7.52
C ASN A 150 -1.11 -22.31 -6.85
N ILE A 151 -1.59 -22.84 -5.72
CA ILE A 151 -0.88 -23.83 -4.91
C ILE A 151 -1.51 -25.22 -5.05
N GLY A 152 -2.82 -25.33 -4.85
CA GLY A 152 -3.55 -26.59 -4.97
C GLY A 152 -4.78 -26.67 -4.07
N ILE A 153 -5.38 -27.86 -4.03
CA ILE A 153 -6.68 -28.11 -3.37
C ILE A 153 -6.67 -27.65 -1.91
N LEU A 154 -7.69 -26.86 -1.54
CA LEU A 154 -7.90 -26.42 -0.16
C LEU A 154 -8.51 -27.54 0.68
N THR A 155 -7.66 -28.38 1.25
CA THR A 155 -8.11 -29.38 2.24
C THR A 155 -8.41 -28.70 3.58
N PRO A 156 -9.26 -29.31 4.45
CA PRO A 156 -9.61 -28.74 5.75
C PRO A 156 -8.39 -28.37 6.61
N MET A 157 -7.35 -29.19 6.60
CA MET A 157 -6.09 -28.96 7.34
C MET A 157 -5.33 -27.73 6.82
N ILE A 158 -5.30 -27.52 5.50
CA ILE A 158 -4.68 -26.33 4.90
C ILE A 158 -5.51 -25.08 5.19
N ALA A 159 -6.84 -25.20 5.16
CA ALA A 159 -7.74 -24.09 5.48
C ALA A 159 -7.56 -23.62 6.93
N GLU A 160 -7.39 -24.54 7.88
CA GLU A 160 -7.04 -24.19 9.27
C GLU A 160 -5.69 -23.47 9.35
N GLY A 161 -4.66 -23.99 8.68
CA GLY A 161 -3.34 -23.34 8.67
C GLY A 161 -3.35 -21.94 8.04
N LEU A 162 -4.16 -21.72 6.99
CA LEU A 162 -4.36 -20.38 6.41
C LEU A 162 -5.15 -19.46 7.35
N LYS A 163 -6.17 -19.96 8.05
CA LYS A 163 -6.89 -19.17 9.07
C LYS A 163 -5.97 -18.73 10.19
N ASP A 164 -5.06 -19.59 10.63
CA ASP A 164 -4.09 -19.25 11.66
C ASP A 164 -3.08 -18.22 11.15
N ALA A 165 -2.65 -18.32 9.89
CA ALA A 165 -1.83 -17.28 9.27
C ALA A 165 -2.56 -15.92 9.22
N ILE A 166 -3.85 -15.88 8.88
CA ILE A 166 -4.66 -14.63 8.84
C ILE A 166 -4.78 -13.98 10.23
N LYS A 167 -4.81 -14.77 11.31
CA LYS A 167 -4.81 -14.22 12.67
C LYS A 167 -3.47 -13.60 13.06
N LEU A 168 -2.37 -14.12 12.52
CA LEU A 168 -1.01 -13.77 12.92
C LEU A 168 -0.37 -12.70 12.01
N TYR A 169 -0.76 -12.66 10.74
CA TYR A 169 -0.13 -11.85 9.71
C TYR A 169 -1.16 -11.07 8.89
N PRO A 170 -0.82 -9.87 8.38
CA PRO A 170 -1.66 -9.15 7.44
C PRO A 170 -1.96 -9.98 6.20
N GLU A 171 -3.20 -9.91 5.67
CA GLU A 171 -3.61 -10.65 4.48
C GLU A 171 -2.71 -10.36 3.26
N THR A 172 -2.20 -9.13 3.16
CA THR A 172 -1.24 -8.73 2.11
C THR A 172 0.08 -9.50 2.20
N TRP A 173 0.56 -9.80 3.42
CA TRP A 173 1.76 -10.63 3.61
C TRP A 173 1.48 -12.07 3.20
N ILE A 174 0.32 -12.61 3.53
CA ILE A 174 -0.03 -13.98 3.18
C ILE A 174 -0.16 -14.10 1.66
N ALA A 175 -0.79 -13.12 0.99
CA ALA A 175 -0.88 -13.08 -0.46
C ALA A 175 0.50 -13.02 -1.14
N ASP A 176 1.42 -12.23 -0.60
CA ASP A 176 2.77 -12.13 -1.17
C ASP A 176 3.63 -13.37 -0.87
N ALA A 177 3.47 -14.00 0.29
CA ALA A 177 4.14 -15.25 0.61
C ALA A 177 3.64 -16.40 -0.30
N ILE A 178 2.34 -16.41 -0.64
CA ILE A 178 1.78 -17.32 -1.65
C ILE A 178 2.43 -17.05 -3.01
N LYS A 179 2.53 -15.78 -3.46
CA LYS A 179 3.21 -15.46 -4.73
C LYS A 179 4.67 -15.88 -4.73
N GLU A 180 5.38 -15.72 -3.61
CA GLU A 180 6.77 -16.16 -3.50
C GLU A 180 6.88 -17.68 -3.60
N ALA A 181 5.98 -18.43 -2.96
CA ALA A 181 5.89 -19.87 -3.10
C ALA A 181 5.66 -20.31 -4.55
N VAL A 182 4.80 -19.59 -5.29
CA VAL A 182 4.55 -19.84 -6.72
C VAL A 182 5.79 -19.58 -7.57
N LYS A 183 6.50 -18.46 -7.35
CA LYS A 183 7.74 -18.13 -8.06
C LYS A 183 8.82 -19.19 -7.87
N GLN A 184 8.92 -19.71 -6.64
CA GLN A 184 9.87 -20.76 -6.29
C GLN A 184 9.35 -22.16 -6.68
N ASN A 185 8.16 -22.24 -7.29
CA ASN A 185 7.47 -23.46 -7.67
C ASN A 185 7.29 -24.45 -6.50
N VAL A 186 7.12 -23.92 -5.28
CA VAL A 186 6.90 -24.68 -4.05
C VAL A 186 5.43 -24.61 -3.67
N ARG A 187 4.75 -25.76 -3.69
CA ARG A 187 3.32 -25.87 -3.39
C ARG A 187 3.05 -26.44 -1.99
N LYS A 188 3.74 -25.90 -0.98
CA LYS A 188 3.64 -26.37 0.40
C LYS A 188 3.28 -25.22 1.32
N LEU A 189 2.22 -25.37 2.11
CA LEU A 189 1.84 -24.39 3.12
C LEU A 189 2.97 -24.12 4.12
N SER A 190 3.74 -25.15 4.49
CA SER A 190 4.92 -24.97 5.36
C SER A 190 5.98 -24.04 4.79
N TYR A 191 6.11 -23.95 3.47
CA TYR A 191 7.01 -22.98 2.83
C TYR A 191 6.46 -21.55 2.96
N ILE A 192 5.16 -21.37 2.73
CA ILE A 192 4.48 -20.08 2.93
C ILE A 192 4.64 -19.63 4.39
N THR A 193 4.43 -20.52 5.36
CA THR A 193 4.63 -20.24 6.79
C THR A 193 6.09 -19.86 7.08
N ALA A 194 7.07 -20.57 6.54
CA ALA A 194 8.49 -20.25 6.73
C ALA A 194 8.86 -18.87 6.16
N VAL A 195 8.31 -18.50 5.00
CA VAL A 195 8.48 -17.16 4.40
C VAL A 195 7.89 -16.09 5.32
N LEU A 196 6.67 -16.31 5.84
CA LEU A 196 6.02 -15.39 6.78
C LEU A 196 6.80 -15.23 8.09
N GLU A 197 7.28 -16.34 8.66
CA GLU A 197 8.13 -16.31 9.86
C GLU A 197 9.45 -15.58 9.62
N ASN A 198 10.06 -15.77 8.45
CA ASN A 198 11.29 -15.08 8.09
C ASN A 198 11.04 -13.57 7.97
N TRP A 199 9.96 -13.16 7.32
CA TRP A 199 9.57 -11.74 7.22
C TRP A 199 9.23 -11.13 8.58
N ALA A 200 8.67 -11.92 9.50
CA ALA A 200 8.41 -11.49 10.87
C ALA A 200 9.70 -11.31 11.70
N LYS A 201 10.73 -12.12 11.45
CA LYS A 201 12.01 -12.10 12.19
C LYS A 201 13.02 -11.10 11.64
N GLU A 202 13.23 -11.09 10.32
CA GLU A 202 14.30 -10.32 9.67
C GLU A 202 13.81 -8.94 9.18
N GLY A 203 12.49 -8.72 9.19
CA GLY A 203 11.87 -7.55 8.62
C GLY A 203 11.75 -7.66 7.11
N ARG A 204 10.60 -7.26 6.57
CA ARG A 204 10.35 -7.31 5.12
C ARG A 204 11.18 -6.23 4.42
N ASN A 205 12.03 -6.64 3.47
CA ASN A 205 12.95 -5.78 2.72
C ASN A 205 12.27 -4.84 1.70
N ASP A 206 10.97 -4.56 1.88
CA ASP A 206 10.10 -3.88 0.91
C ASP A 206 9.39 -2.67 1.55
N GLY A 207 10.03 -2.03 2.53
CA GLY A 207 9.65 -0.71 3.05
C GLY A 207 8.32 -0.63 3.83
N THR A 208 7.63 -1.75 4.07
CA THR A 208 6.40 -1.79 4.86
C THR A 208 6.71 -2.25 6.29
N TYR A 209 7.25 -1.33 7.10
CA TYR A 209 7.43 -1.56 8.54
C TYR A 209 6.17 -1.17 9.34
N TRP A 210 5.61 -2.20 9.98
CA TRP A 210 5.19 -2.24 11.39
C TRP A 210 3.91 -1.55 11.89
N ARG A 211 2.93 -2.38 12.28
CA ARG A 211 2.20 -2.23 13.55
C ARG A 211 2.01 -3.60 14.20
N TYR A 212 2.72 -3.78 15.32
CA TYR A 212 2.62 -4.78 16.40
C TYR A 212 3.74 -5.83 16.51
N SER A 213 4.78 -5.47 17.28
CA SER A 213 5.56 -6.39 18.13
C SER A 213 5.27 -5.90 19.50
N LYS A 214 4.23 -6.46 20.10
CA LYS A 214 4.47 -6.85 21.48
C LYS A 214 5.35 -8.08 21.38
N LYS A 215 6.61 -7.92 21.80
CA LYS A 215 7.33 -9.02 22.43
C LYS A 215 6.40 -9.59 23.48
N ASP A 216 5.83 -10.77 23.24
CA ASP A 216 5.34 -11.58 24.34
C ASP A 216 6.59 -12.20 24.98
N ASP A 217 6.99 -11.55 26.07
CA ASP A 217 7.96 -12.04 27.03
C ASP A 217 7.47 -13.40 27.58
N PRO A 218 8.21 -14.50 27.39
CA PRO A 218 7.87 -15.78 28.03
C PRO A 218 7.91 -15.71 29.56
N GLU A 219 8.51 -14.66 30.13
CA GLU A 219 8.63 -14.45 31.58
C GLU A 219 7.35 -13.91 32.25
N LYS A 220 6.30 -13.58 31.47
CA LYS A 220 5.05 -13.05 32.04
C LYS A 220 4.14 -14.10 32.69
N TYR A 221 4.51 -15.38 32.61
CA TYR A 221 3.77 -16.51 33.23
C TYR A 221 4.44 -17.11 34.46
N THR A 222 5.60 -16.61 34.90
CA THR A 222 6.33 -17.16 36.07
C THR A 222 6.36 -16.21 37.28
N GLY A 223 5.64 -15.08 37.23
CA GLY A 223 5.76 -14.00 38.21
C GLY A 223 4.49 -13.61 38.98
N GLY A 224 3.55 -14.53 39.27
CA GLY A 224 2.33 -14.20 40.02
C GLY A 224 1.73 -15.38 40.81
N GLU A 225 1.67 -15.20 42.13
CA GLU A 225 0.95 -15.89 43.23
C GLU A 225 0.63 -17.40 43.24
N PHE A 226 1.01 -18.22 42.25
CA PHE A 226 0.87 -19.69 42.32
C PHE A 226 2.15 -20.48 42.00
N GLY A 227 3.30 -19.82 41.88
CA GLY A 227 4.61 -20.46 41.63
C GLY A 227 5.22 -21.22 42.81
N ARG A 228 4.48 -21.49 43.89
CA ARG A 228 4.97 -22.21 45.09
C ARG A 228 4.45 -23.64 45.21
N PHE A 229 4.11 -24.35 44.15
CA PHE A 229 3.75 -25.77 44.28
C PHE A 229 4.12 -26.63 43.07
N VAL A 230 5.37 -26.65 42.63
CA VAL A 230 5.93 -27.84 41.98
C VAL A 230 7.43 -27.93 42.24
N GLN A 231 7.80 -28.58 43.34
CA GLN A 231 9.12 -29.17 43.51
C GLN A 231 8.93 -30.56 44.08
N HIS A 232 9.05 -31.57 43.22
CA HIS A 232 9.79 -32.79 43.47
C HIS A 232 9.98 -33.58 42.18
#